data_AF-A0A7C7NXH5-F1
#
_entry.id   AF-A0A7C7NXH5-F1
#
_cell.length_a   1.000
_cell.length_b   1.000
_cell.length_c   1.000
_cell.angle_alpha   90.00
_cell.angle_beta   90.00
_cell.angle_gamma   90.00
#
_symmetry.space_group_name_H-M   'P 1'
#
loop_
_entity.id
_entity.type
_entity.pdbx_description
1 polymer ?
#
loop_
_entity_poly.entity_id
_entity_poly.type
_entity_poly.pdbx_seq_one_letter_code
_entity_poly.pdbx_strand_id
1 'polypeptide(L)'
;MIDQQERYYNILKLNRWFALSSLLFAGIFVLAFVDDYQRPWKKFQKEFRSVEIEKINKNLAELNSTLESNHDYKEILNLLSKADEKLQDKVEEIDDLNAKIKDIDAVRYGVNQNHQFAKAEYDVAKYKADQARHGLGDLVSAENNLKELDELTTGFKLELEEVEKKLENLEDQLAKLYSEQKTYNDELNSISHKRDLTARKLLKTDPGKMSFSNKIANVVRDLPVLDFIDP
;
A
#
# COMPACT_ATOMS: atom_id res chain seq x y z
N MET A 1 1.81 -65.36 -40.26
CA MET A 1 1.27 -64.09 -39.76
C MET A 1 2.17 -63.00 -40.28
N ILE A 2 1.56 -62.13 -41.07
CA ILE A 2 2.15 -60.94 -41.65
C ILE A 2 2.50 -60.01 -40.51
N ASP A 3 3.79 -59.72 -40.32
CA ASP A 3 4.19 -58.50 -39.64
C ASP A 3 4.52 -57.51 -40.75
N GLN A 4 3.48 -56.81 -41.20
CA GLN A 4 3.50 -55.81 -42.26
C GLN A 4 4.30 -54.60 -41.73
N GLN A 5 5.62 -54.63 -41.83
CA GLN A 5 6.39 -53.41 -41.67
C GLN A 5 6.35 -52.66 -43.00
N GLU A 6 5.37 -51.77 -43.17
CA GLU A 6 5.30 -50.77 -44.26
C GLU A 6 6.43 -49.73 -44.16
N ARG A 7 7.68 -50.16 -43.99
CA ARG A 7 8.80 -49.25 -43.77
C ARG A 7 10.03 -49.72 -44.54
N TYR A 8 10.48 -48.89 -45.47
CA TYR A 8 11.63 -49.11 -46.37
C TYR A 8 12.99 -49.24 -45.65
N TYR A 9 13.07 -49.09 -44.32
CA TYR A 9 14.31 -49.07 -43.53
C TYR A 9 14.21 -49.82 -42.18
N ASN A 10 15.34 -50.36 -41.71
CA ASN A 10 15.46 -51.03 -40.41
C ASN A 10 15.52 -50.00 -39.27
N ILE A 11 14.42 -49.87 -38.52
CA ILE A 11 14.24 -48.89 -37.43
C ILE A 11 15.27 -49.05 -36.32
N LEU A 12 15.65 -50.28 -35.94
CA LEU A 12 16.64 -50.50 -34.89
C LEU A 12 18.04 -50.03 -35.30
N LYS A 13 18.42 -50.25 -36.57
CA LYS A 13 19.68 -49.71 -37.10
C LYS A 13 19.63 -48.19 -37.21
N LEU A 14 18.52 -47.63 -37.68
CA LEU A 14 18.32 -46.19 -37.80
C LEU A 14 18.40 -45.49 -36.43
N ASN A 15 17.69 -46.01 -35.42
CA ASN A 15 17.69 -45.44 -34.07
C ASN A 15 19.07 -45.52 -33.39
N ARG A 16 19.87 -46.56 -33.68
CA ARG A 16 21.25 -46.64 -33.18
C ARG A 16 22.16 -45.58 -33.80
N TRP A 17 22.08 -45.38 -35.11
CA TRP A 17 22.83 -44.32 -35.80
C TRP A 17 22.34 -42.93 -35.39
N PHE A 18 21.02 -42.75 -35.23
CA PHE A 18 20.44 -41.53 -34.72
C PHE A 18 20.96 -41.22 -33.31
N ALA A 19 20.87 -42.17 -32.37
CA ALA A 19 21.36 -41.99 -31.00
C ALA A 19 22.86 -41.68 -30.93
N LEU A 20 23.68 -42.38 -31.73
CA LEU A 20 25.12 -42.09 -31.85
C LEU A 20 25.36 -40.68 -32.38
N SER A 21 24.63 -40.27 -33.43
CA SER A 21 24.76 -38.94 -34.01
C SER A 21 24.29 -37.83 -33.07
N SER A 22 23.20 -38.05 -32.31
CA SER A 22 22.69 -37.12 -31.31
C SER A 22 23.66 -36.94 -30.15
N LEU A 23 24.28 -38.03 -29.66
CA LEU A 23 25.30 -37.96 -28.61
C LEU A 23 26.56 -37.23 -29.09
N LEU A 24 26.98 -37.49 -30.33
CA LEU A 24 28.12 -36.81 -30.94
C LEU A 24 27.82 -35.31 -31.11
N PHE A 25 26.63 -34.94 -31.58
CA PHE A 25 26.22 -33.56 -31.73
C PHE A 25 26.09 -32.84 -30.38
N ALA A 26 25.54 -33.52 -29.36
CA ALA A 26 25.49 -33.00 -28.00
C ALA A 26 26.90 -32.77 -27.43
N GLY A 27 27.84 -33.67 -27.69
CA GLY A 27 29.24 -33.50 -27.32
C GLY A 27 29.89 -32.27 -27.97
N ILE A 28 29.67 -32.06 -29.27
CA ILE A 28 30.14 -30.87 -29.99
C ILE A 28 29.50 -29.59 -29.42
N PHE A 29 28.21 -29.64 -29.10
CA PHE A 29 27.49 -28.50 -28.52
C PHE A 29 28.04 -28.10 -27.14
N VAL A 30 28.35 -29.09 -26.29
CA VAL A 30 29.00 -28.86 -24.99
C VAL A 30 30.39 -28.25 -25.16
N LEU A 31 31.19 -28.73 -26.13
CA LEU A 31 32.51 -28.15 -26.42
C LEU A 31 32.43 -26.69 -26.87
N ALA A 32 31.49 -26.35 -27.75
CA ALA A 32 31.25 -24.97 -28.18
C ALA A 32 30.83 -24.08 -27.00
N PHE A 33 30.03 -24.61 -26.06
CA PHE A 33 29.64 -23.91 -24.83
C PHE A 33 30.83 -23.64 -23.90
N VAL A 34 31.71 -24.62 -23.72
CA VAL A 34 32.92 -24.48 -22.90
C VAL A 34 33.88 -23.46 -23.50
N ASP A 35 34.13 -23.52 -24.81
CA ASP A 35 34.98 -22.56 -25.53
C ASP A 35 34.42 -21.13 -25.43
N ASP A 36 33.11 -20.96 -25.59
CA ASP A 36 32.47 -19.65 -25.43
C ASP A 36 32.57 -19.12 -23.99
N TYR A 37 32.50 -19.99 -22.98
CA TYR A 37 32.61 -19.61 -21.58
C TYR A 37 34.03 -19.15 -21.20
N GLN A 38 35.07 -19.74 -21.79
CA GLN A 38 36.48 -19.48 -21.47
C GLN A 38 37.10 -18.33 -22.29
N ARG A 39 36.32 -17.61 -23.11
CA ARG A 39 36.85 -16.55 -23.97
C ARG A 39 37.57 -15.44 -23.17
N PRO A 40 38.79 -15.02 -23.59
CA PRO A 40 39.58 -14.02 -22.86
C PRO A 40 38.88 -12.68 -22.61
N TRP A 41 38.01 -12.22 -23.52
CA TRP A 41 37.30 -10.94 -23.37
C TRP A 41 36.27 -10.92 -22.23
N LYS A 42 35.78 -12.08 -21.78
CA LYS A 42 34.86 -12.15 -20.62
C LYS A 42 35.55 -11.75 -19.31
N LYS A 43 36.87 -11.92 -19.21
CA LYS A 43 37.66 -11.40 -18.06
C LYS A 43 37.65 -9.87 -18.04
N PHE A 44 37.98 -9.25 -19.18
CA PHE A 44 37.95 -7.80 -19.33
C PHE A 44 36.56 -7.20 -19.09
N GLN A 45 35.48 -7.90 -19.49
CA GLN A 45 34.13 -7.47 -19.16
C GLN A 45 33.82 -7.46 -17.66
N LYS A 46 34.28 -8.48 -16.91
CA LYS A 46 34.11 -8.52 -15.45
C LYS A 46 34.90 -7.41 -14.77
N GLU A 47 36.13 -7.19 -15.19
CA GLU A 47 36.99 -6.11 -14.67
C GLU A 47 36.39 -4.73 -14.98
N PHE A 48 35.91 -4.51 -16.22
CA PHE A 48 35.23 -3.29 -16.61
C PHE A 48 33.98 -3.04 -15.74
N ARG A 49 33.15 -4.06 -15.53
CA ARG A 49 31.97 -3.97 -14.64
C ARG A 49 32.38 -3.63 -13.20
N SER A 50 33.45 -4.21 -12.66
CA SER A 50 33.90 -3.87 -11.31
C SER A 50 34.36 -2.42 -11.18
N VAL A 51 35.10 -1.92 -12.17
CA VAL A 51 35.56 -0.51 -12.20
C VAL A 51 34.37 0.43 -12.40
N GLU A 52 33.41 0.05 -13.23
CA GLU A 52 32.16 0.78 -13.43
C GLU A 52 31.35 0.87 -12.13
N ILE A 53 31.17 -0.25 -11.41
CA ILE A 53 30.51 -0.28 -10.11
C ILE A 53 31.25 0.59 -9.09
N GLU A 54 32.59 0.51 -9.02
CA GLU A 54 33.38 1.32 -8.10
C GLU A 54 33.23 2.82 -8.39
N LYS A 55 33.28 3.20 -9.67
CA LYS A 55 33.07 4.58 -10.11
C LYS A 55 31.66 5.07 -9.81
N ILE A 56 30.65 4.24 -10.04
CA ILE A 56 29.26 4.54 -9.68
C ILE A 56 29.15 4.79 -8.17
N ASN A 57 29.72 3.91 -7.34
CA ASN A 57 29.68 4.04 -5.90
C ASN A 57 30.40 5.30 -5.40
N LYS A 58 31.57 5.64 -5.95
CA LYS A 58 32.29 6.88 -5.63
C LYS A 58 31.47 8.11 -6.01
N ASN A 59 30.92 8.13 -7.22
CA ASN A 59 30.07 9.22 -7.67
C ASN A 59 28.84 9.38 -6.77
N LEU A 60 28.19 8.27 -6.40
CA LEU A 60 27.04 8.27 -5.47
C LEU A 60 27.42 8.81 -4.08
N ALA A 61 28.56 8.40 -3.54
CA ALA A 61 29.04 8.90 -2.24
C ALA A 61 29.30 10.41 -2.26
N GLU A 62 29.95 10.90 -3.32
CA GLU A 62 30.18 12.34 -3.51
C GLU A 62 28.86 13.10 -3.70
N LEU A 63 27.89 12.51 -4.40
CA LEU A 63 26.55 13.06 -4.62
C LEU A 63 25.78 13.22 -3.32
N ASN A 64 25.78 12.17 -2.51
CA ASN A 64 25.17 12.16 -1.19
C ASN A 64 25.84 13.20 -0.30
N SER A 65 27.18 13.29 -0.29
CA SER A 65 27.88 14.31 0.48
C SER A 65 27.54 15.74 0.03
N THR A 66 27.42 16.00 -1.27
CA THR A 66 26.97 17.32 -1.76
C THR A 66 25.54 17.64 -1.34
N LEU A 67 24.61 16.69 -1.47
CA LEU A 67 23.22 16.84 -1.03
C LEU A 67 23.16 17.10 0.47
N GLU A 68 23.83 16.27 1.26
CA GLU A 68 23.92 16.39 2.71
C GLU A 68 24.65 17.66 3.14
N SER A 69 25.49 18.28 2.31
CA SER A 69 26.12 19.56 2.64
C SER A 69 25.26 20.78 2.28
N ASN A 70 24.24 20.59 1.43
CA ASN A 70 23.38 21.67 0.95
C ASN A 70 22.37 22.09 2.02
N HIS A 71 22.37 23.38 2.37
CA HIS A 71 21.50 23.94 3.40
C HIS A 71 20.01 23.74 3.08
N ASP A 72 19.59 24.09 1.87
CA ASP A 72 18.18 23.98 1.44
C ASP A 72 17.69 22.53 1.47
N TYR A 73 18.56 21.59 1.09
CA TYR A 73 18.25 20.16 1.13
C TYR A 73 18.10 19.66 2.58
N LYS A 74 18.97 20.07 3.51
CA LYS A 74 18.84 19.75 4.95
C LYS A 74 17.56 20.33 5.55
N GLU A 75 17.22 21.57 5.21
CA GLU A 75 16.02 22.22 5.69
C GLU A 75 14.77 21.46 5.24
N ILE A 76 14.72 21.04 3.96
CA ILE A 76 13.64 20.21 3.43
C ILE A 76 13.56 18.85 4.16
N LEU A 77 14.68 18.21 4.48
CA LEU A 77 14.68 16.96 5.26
C LEU A 77 14.14 17.15 6.68
N ASN A 78 14.49 18.26 7.34
CA ASN A 78 13.96 18.58 8.67
C ASN A 78 12.44 18.84 8.62
N LEU A 79 11.98 19.57 7.60
CA LEU A 79 10.55 19.77 7.37
C LEU A 79 9.82 18.45 7.12
N LEU A 80 10.41 17.53 6.36
CA LEU A 80 9.87 16.18 6.17
C LEU A 80 9.74 15.41 7.48
N SER A 81 10.81 15.37 8.28
CA SER A 81 10.80 14.69 9.58
C SER A 81 9.68 15.22 10.49
N LYS A 82 9.54 16.55 10.58
CA LYS A 82 8.50 17.18 11.40
C LYS A 82 7.09 16.94 10.87
N ALA A 83 6.91 16.87 9.55
CA ALA A 83 5.62 16.58 8.94
C ALA A 83 5.24 15.10 9.13
N ASP A 84 6.22 14.20 9.07
CA ASP A 84 6.04 12.77 9.30
C ASP A 84 5.68 12.47 10.77
N GLU A 85 6.37 13.09 11.73
CA GLU A 85 6.03 13.01 13.16
C GLU A 85 4.58 13.44 13.42
N LYS A 86 4.15 14.57 12.87
CA LYS A 86 2.75 15.04 13.00
C LYS A 86 1.75 14.08 12.36
N LEU A 87 2.10 13.44 11.25
CA LEU A 87 1.23 12.48 10.59
C LEU A 87 1.12 11.19 11.42
N GLN A 88 2.22 10.74 12.00
CA GLN A 88 2.24 9.58 12.90
C GLN A 88 1.37 9.83 14.15
N ASP A 89 1.51 10.99 14.79
CA ASP A 89 0.68 11.38 15.94
C ASP A 89 -0.83 11.30 15.60
N LYS A 90 -1.20 11.70 14.38
CA LYS A 90 -2.61 11.63 13.91
C LYS A 90 -3.08 10.20 13.65
N VAL A 91 -2.20 9.31 13.18
CA VAL A 91 -2.53 7.88 13.02
C VAL A 91 -2.83 7.25 14.38
N GLU A 92 -2.01 7.51 15.39
CA GLU A 92 -2.22 6.98 16.75
C GLU A 92 -3.52 7.52 17.37
N GLU A 93 -3.82 8.82 17.17
CA GLU A 93 -5.07 9.45 17.63
C GLU A 93 -6.31 8.84 16.95
N ILE A 94 -6.22 8.55 15.63
CA ILE A 94 -7.28 7.88 14.86
C ILE A 94 -7.52 6.46 15.36
N ASP A 95 -6.45 5.69 15.64
CA ASP A 95 -6.56 4.32 16.12
C ASP A 95 -7.21 4.25 17.51
N ASP A 96 -6.83 5.16 18.42
CA ASP A 96 -7.45 5.29 19.74
C ASP A 96 -8.94 5.65 19.66
N LEU A 97 -9.32 6.60 18.79
CA LEU A 97 -10.72 6.94 18.58
C LEU A 97 -11.53 5.79 17.97
N ASN A 98 -10.97 5.06 17.01
CA ASN A 98 -11.62 3.88 16.44
C ASN A 98 -11.88 2.80 17.50
N ALA A 99 -10.93 2.59 18.42
CA ALA A 99 -11.12 1.67 19.55
C ALA A 99 -12.26 2.14 20.46
N LYS A 100 -12.30 3.43 20.82
CA LYS A 100 -13.38 4.02 21.63
C LYS A 100 -14.74 3.93 20.95
N ILE A 101 -14.81 4.21 19.65
CA ILE A 101 -16.03 4.08 18.85
C ILE A 101 -16.54 2.66 18.90
N LYS A 102 -15.67 1.67 18.69
CA LYS A 102 -16.02 0.25 18.75
C LYS A 102 -16.59 -0.15 20.12
N ASP A 103 -15.98 0.32 21.21
CA ASP A 103 -16.45 0.01 22.56
C ASP A 103 -17.83 0.65 22.84
N ILE A 104 -18.02 1.91 22.45
CA ILE A 104 -19.31 2.60 22.59
C ILE A 104 -20.39 2.00 21.68
N ASP A 105 -20.02 1.54 20.48
CA ASP A 105 -20.92 0.87 19.55
C ASP A 105 -21.46 -0.44 20.13
N ALA A 106 -20.61 -1.20 20.84
CA ALA A 106 -21.01 -2.40 21.57
C ALA A 106 -21.98 -2.08 22.72
N VAL A 107 -21.75 -0.98 23.46
CA VAL A 107 -22.69 -0.49 24.48
C VAL A 107 -24.02 -0.09 23.84
N ARG A 108 -23.99 0.68 22.75
CA ARG A 108 -25.18 1.09 21.99
C ARG A 108 -25.99 -0.12 21.57
N TYR A 109 -25.34 -1.17 21.07
CA TYR A 109 -26.00 -2.40 20.67
C TYR A 109 -26.75 -3.05 21.85
N GLY A 110 -26.11 -3.17 23.01
CA GLY A 110 -26.73 -3.72 24.22
C GLY A 110 -27.93 -2.90 24.71
N VAL A 111 -27.79 -1.57 24.76
CA VAL A 111 -28.88 -0.67 25.20
C VAL A 111 -30.04 -0.69 24.21
N ASN A 112 -29.76 -0.70 22.90
CA ASN A 112 -30.78 -0.83 21.86
C ASN A 112 -31.55 -2.15 21.97
N GLN A 113 -30.85 -3.26 22.27
CA GLN A 113 -31.49 -4.54 22.51
C GLN A 113 -32.45 -4.49 23.71
N ASN A 114 -32.01 -3.90 24.84
CA ASN A 114 -32.86 -3.72 26.02
C ASN A 114 -34.08 -2.85 25.71
N HIS A 115 -33.89 -1.75 24.98
CA HIS A 115 -34.99 -0.89 24.53
C HIS A 115 -35.99 -1.66 23.67
N GLN A 116 -35.53 -2.49 22.73
CA GLN A 116 -36.40 -3.30 21.88
C GLN A 116 -37.17 -4.36 22.67
N PHE A 117 -36.55 -4.99 23.66
CA PHE A 117 -37.23 -5.93 24.55
C PHE A 117 -38.30 -5.24 25.40
N ALA A 118 -37.96 -4.13 26.06
CA ALA A 118 -38.92 -3.35 26.85
C ALA A 118 -40.09 -2.85 25.99
N LYS A 119 -39.81 -2.39 24.77
CA LYS A 119 -40.83 -1.97 23.80
C LYS A 119 -41.77 -3.11 23.42
N ALA A 120 -41.25 -4.31 23.18
CA ALA A 120 -42.08 -5.46 22.87
C ALA A 120 -43.00 -5.85 24.05
N GLU A 121 -42.48 -5.79 25.28
CA GLU A 121 -43.27 -6.03 26.49
C GLU A 121 -44.33 -4.94 26.70
N TYR A 122 -43.97 -3.68 26.46
CA TYR A 122 -44.88 -2.54 26.48
C TYR A 122 -46.03 -2.72 25.48
N ASP A 123 -45.74 -3.15 24.25
CA ASP A 123 -46.77 -3.38 23.22
C ASP A 123 -47.76 -4.48 23.66
N VAL A 124 -47.26 -5.54 24.31
CA VAL A 124 -48.11 -6.59 24.90
C VAL A 124 -48.95 -6.04 26.05
N ALA A 125 -48.36 -5.24 26.93
CA ALA A 125 -49.07 -4.62 28.05
C ALA A 125 -50.15 -3.65 27.60
N LYS A 126 -49.89 -2.89 26.53
CA LYS A 126 -50.84 -1.98 25.90
C LYS A 126 -52.07 -2.75 25.40
N TYR A 127 -51.84 -3.85 24.68
CA TYR A 127 -52.93 -4.71 24.22
C TYR A 127 -53.75 -5.31 25.38
N LYS A 128 -53.09 -5.74 26.46
CA LYS A 128 -53.78 -6.27 27.66
C LYS A 128 -54.60 -5.19 28.38
N ALA A 129 -54.06 -3.98 28.53
CA ALA A 129 -54.78 -2.85 29.12
C ALA A 129 -56.01 -2.48 28.28
N ASP A 130 -55.89 -2.48 26.95
CA ASP A 130 -57.03 -2.21 26.06
C ASP A 130 -58.11 -3.30 26.17
N GLN A 131 -57.74 -4.58 26.27
CA GLN A 131 -58.71 -5.65 26.56
C GLN A 131 -59.40 -5.47 27.91
N ALA A 132 -58.65 -5.14 28.97
CA ALA A 132 -59.21 -4.95 30.30
C ALA A 132 -60.17 -3.75 30.35
N ARG A 133 -59.91 -2.68 29.59
CA ARG A 133 -60.83 -1.54 29.39
C ARG A 133 -62.15 -1.95 28.73
N HIS A 134 -62.14 -2.99 27.92
CA HIS A 134 -63.34 -3.60 27.33
C HIS A 134 -64.00 -4.66 28.22
N GLY A 135 -63.58 -4.79 29.49
CA GLY A 135 -64.15 -5.71 30.46
C GLY A 135 -63.56 -7.13 30.41
N LEU A 136 -62.48 -7.34 29.64
CA LEU A 136 -61.78 -8.62 29.54
C LEU A 136 -60.49 -8.59 30.38
N GLY A 137 -60.61 -8.84 31.69
CA GLY A 137 -59.48 -8.93 32.62
C GLY A 137 -59.54 -7.91 33.77
N ASP A 138 -58.46 -7.81 34.54
CA ASP A 138 -58.33 -6.85 35.64
C ASP A 138 -57.74 -5.53 35.11
N LEU A 139 -58.58 -4.49 35.11
CA LEU A 139 -58.21 -3.15 34.65
C LEU A 139 -57.09 -2.53 35.48
N VAL A 140 -57.16 -2.63 36.81
CA VAL A 140 -56.20 -1.95 37.69
C VAL A 140 -54.82 -2.57 37.53
N SER A 141 -54.74 -3.90 37.52
CA SER A 141 -53.47 -4.60 37.29
C SER A 141 -52.91 -4.33 35.90
N ALA A 142 -53.75 -4.28 34.86
CA ALA A 142 -53.30 -4.08 33.49
C ALA A 142 -52.79 -2.65 33.26
N GLU A 143 -53.45 -1.62 33.80
CA GLU A 143 -53.01 -0.24 33.69
C GLU A 143 -51.74 0.06 34.50
N ASN A 144 -51.60 -0.54 35.69
CA ASN A 144 -50.36 -0.43 36.46
C ASN A 144 -49.17 -1.05 35.71
N ASN A 145 -49.35 -2.26 35.15
CA ASN A 145 -48.31 -2.92 34.37
C ASN A 145 -47.96 -2.14 33.09
N LEU A 146 -48.96 -1.55 32.43
CA LEU A 146 -48.72 -0.66 31.27
C LEU A 146 -47.86 0.53 31.65
N LYS A 147 -48.17 1.20 32.77
CA LYS A 147 -47.43 2.37 33.24
C LYS A 147 -45.99 2.01 33.59
N GLU A 148 -45.77 0.90 34.29
CA GLU A 148 -44.42 0.43 34.66
C GLU A 148 -43.56 0.16 33.41
N LEU A 149 -44.12 -0.51 32.40
CA LEU A 149 -43.41 -0.79 31.16
C LEU A 149 -43.21 0.45 30.27
N ASP A 150 -44.10 1.45 30.36
CA ASP A 150 -43.93 2.75 29.70
C ASP A 150 -42.72 3.51 30.27
N GLU A 151 -42.63 3.56 31.61
CA GLU A 151 -41.50 4.16 32.32
C GLU A 151 -40.19 3.43 31.99
N LEU A 152 -40.19 2.09 32.01
CA LEU A 152 -39.03 1.27 31.66
C LEU A 152 -38.57 1.48 30.20
N THR A 153 -39.51 1.45 29.26
CA THR A 153 -39.22 1.63 27.83
C THR A 153 -38.67 3.02 27.55
N THR A 154 -39.24 4.04 28.18
CA THR A 154 -38.77 5.43 28.07
C THR A 154 -37.38 5.59 28.68
N GLY A 155 -37.10 4.94 29.82
CA GLY A 155 -35.76 4.94 30.43
C GLY A 155 -34.69 4.38 29.49
N PHE A 156 -34.91 3.20 28.91
CA PHE A 156 -33.97 2.63 27.94
C PHE A 156 -33.84 3.46 26.66
N LYS A 157 -34.90 4.15 26.24
CA LYS A 157 -34.85 5.05 25.09
C LYS A 157 -33.92 6.23 25.36
N LEU A 158 -34.03 6.86 26.53
CA LEU A 158 -33.15 7.97 26.93
C LEU A 158 -31.69 7.53 27.04
N GLU A 159 -31.45 6.34 27.60
CA GLU A 159 -30.11 5.75 27.66
C GLU A 159 -29.54 5.51 26.26
N LEU A 160 -30.36 5.01 25.33
CA LEU A 160 -29.96 4.81 23.93
C LEU A 160 -29.57 6.15 23.27
N GLU A 161 -30.41 7.18 23.41
CA GLU A 161 -30.15 8.52 22.88
C GLU A 161 -28.84 9.12 23.44
N GLU A 162 -28.54 8.89 24.71
CA GLU A 162 -27.29 9.35 25.32
C GLU A 162 -26.06 8.65 24.71
N VAL A 163 -26.13 7.33 24.51
CA VAL A 163 -25.05 6.55 23.92
C VAL A 163 -24.86 6.89 22.44
N GLU A 164 -25.94 7.05 21.69
CA GLU A 164 -25.91 7.47 20.28
C GLU A 164 -25.25 8.85 20.12
N LYS A 165 -25.59 9.80 21.00
CA LYS A 165 -24.96 11.13 21.00
C LYS A 165 -23.46 11.07 21.31
N LYS A 166 -23.04 10.19 22.22
CA LYS A 166 -21.61 9.97 22.51
C LYS A 166 -20.89 9.40 21.29
N LEU A 167 -21.52 8.44 20.60
CA LEU A 167 -20.99 7.85 19.38
C LEU A 167 -20.84 8.88 18.27
N GLU A 168 -21.88 9.66 18.00
CA GLU A 168 -21.88 10.73 16.99
C GLU A 168 -20.73 11.73 17.22
N ASN A 169 -20.53 12.17 18.47
CA ASN A 169 -19.43 13.09 18.80
C ASN A 169 -18.04 12.46 18.56
N LEU A 170 -17.87 11.16 18.79
CA LEU A 170 -16.61 10.46 18.50
C LEU A 170 -16.40 10.31 16.98
N GLU A 171 -17.46 9.99 16.24
CA GLU A 171 -17.42 9.89 14.77
C GLU A 171 -17.10 11.26 14.13
N ASP A 172 -17.65 12.35 14.65
CA ASP A 172 -17.34 13.72 14.23
C ASP A 172 -15.87 14.09 14.49
N GLN A 173 -15.33 13.68 15.64
CA GLN A 173 -13.90 13.87 15.95
C GLN A 173 -13.02 13.07 14.98
N LEU A 174 -13.38 11.81 14.73
CA LEU A 174 -12.68 10.95 13.77
C LEU A 174 -12.68 11.55 12.36
N ALA A 175 -13.83 12.08 11.91
CA ALA A 175 -13.96 12.72 10.60
C ALA A 175 -13.05 13.95 10.47
N LYS A 176 -12.95 14.77 11.53
CA LYS A 176 -12.01 15.91 11.58
C LYS A 176 -10.56 15.44 11.47
N LEU A 177 -10.17 14.41 12.21
CA LEU A 177 -8.80 13.89 12.16
C LEU A 177 -8.44 13.32 10.79
N TYR A 178 -9.35 12.61 10.12
CA TYR A 178 -9.10 12.17 8.73
C TYR A 178 -8.89 13.35 7.77
N SER A 179 -9.61 14.46 7.96
CA SER A 179 -9.42 15.67 7.16
C SER A 179 -8.06 16.34 7.42
N GLU A 180 -7.63 16.37 8.69
CA GLU A 180 -6.31 16.87 9.09
C GLU A 180 -5.18 15.98 8.55
N GLN A 181 -5.30 14.66 8.70
CA GLN A 181 -4.35 13.67 8.19
C GLN A 181 -4.18 13.82 6.67
N LYS A 182 -5.28 13.98 5.93
CA LYS A 182 -5.22 14.23 4.48
C LYS A 182 -4.42 15.49 4.16
N THR A 183 -4.68 16.58 4.89
CA THR A 183 -3.97 17.85 4.70
C THR A 183 -2.46 17.69 4.96
N TYR A 184 -2.08 17.00 6.04
CA TYR A 184 -0.67 16.72 6.33
C TYR A 184 -0.02 15.82 5.28
N ASN A 185 -0.74 14.84 4.74
CA ASN A 185 -0.24 13.99 3.67
C ASN A 185 -0.01 14.78 2.37
N ASP A 186 -0.91 15.72 2.04
CA ASP A 186 -0.75 16.62 0.90
C ASP A 186 0.46 17.55 1.08
N GLU A 187 0.67 18.07 2.31
CA GLU A 187 1.87 18.84 2.66
C GLU A 187 3.15 18.00 2.51
N LEU A 188 3.16 16.77 3.02
CA LEU A 188 4.28 15.83 2.93
C LEU A 188 4.64 15.53 1.46
N ASN A 189 3.63 15.32 0.61
CA ASN A 189 3.80 15.11 -0.82
C ASN A 189 4.41 16.33 -1.51
N SER A 190 3.94 17.53 -1.16
CA SER A 190 4.47 18.79 -1.69
C SER A 190 5.94 18.99 -1.30
N ILE A 191 6.30 18.73 -0.04
CA ILE A 191 7.68 18.83 0.45
C ILE A 191 8.56 17.75 -0.21
N SER A 192 8.06 16.53 -0.37
CA SER A 192 8.77 15.45 -1.09
C SER A 192 9.05 15.80 -2.55
N HIS A 193 8.08 16.42 -3.23
CA HIS A 193 8.28 16.89 -4.60
C HIS A 193 9.35 18.00 -4.66
N LYS A 194 9.35 18.93 -3.68
CA LYS A 194 10.41 19.96 -3.56
C LYS A 194 11.78 19.32 -3.35
N ARG A 195 11.89 18.32 -2.47
CA ARG A 195 13.12 17.53 -2.26
C ARG A 195 13.62 16.95 -3.58
N ASP A 196 12.76 16.28 -4.34
CA ASP A 196 13.14 15.61 -5.59
C ASP A 196 13.52 16.60 -6.68
N LEU A 197 12.86 17.75 -6.74
CA LEU A 197 13.24 18.84 -7.63
C LEU A 197 14.62 19.40 -7.26
N THR A 198 14.85 19.70 -5.97
CA THR A 198 16.13 20.23 -5.48
C THR A 198 17.26 19.23 -5.72
N ALA A 199 17.04 17.95 -5.42
CA ALA A 199 17.98 16.89 -5.73
C ALA A 199 18.30 16.83 -7.24
N ARG A 200 17.28 16.84 -8.10
CA ARG A 200 17.46 16.87 -9.57
C ARG A 200 18.19 18.12 -10.06
N LYS A 201 17.96 19.28 -9.45
CA LYS A 201 18.69 20.51 -9.77
C LYS A 201 20.16 20.35 -9.39
N LEU A 202 20.47 19.97 -8.16
CA LEU A 202 21.84 19.75 -7.69
C LEU A 202 22.58 18.71 -8.56
N LEU A 203 21.88 17.66 -9.01
CA LEU A 203 22.38 16.66 -9.96
C LEU A 203 22.75 17.24 -11.34
N LYS A 204 21.97 18.20 -11.85
CA LYS A 204 22.14 18.76 -13.19
C LYS A 204 23.13 19.93 -13.23
N THR A 205 23.21 20.73 -12.16
CA THR A 205 24.05 21.93 -12.09
C THR A 205 25.49 21.63 -11.71
N ASP A 206 25.81 20.41 -11.24
CA ASP A 206 27.17 19.96 -10.95
C ASP A 206 27.83 19.32 -12.21
N PRO A 207 28.84 19.97 -12.83
CA PRO A 207 29.52 19.44 -14.03
C PRO A 207 30.16 18.05 -13.82
N GLY A 208 30.47 17.70 -12.56
CA GLY A 208 30.99 16.38 -12.19
C GLY A 208 29.96 15.25 -12.32
N LYS A 209 28.65 15.55 -12.30
CA LYS A 209 27.57 14.57 -12.08
C LYS A 209 26.48 14.51 -13.15
N MET A 210 26.66 15.20 -14.28
CA MET A 210 25.85 14.99 -15.49
C MET A 210 25.86 13.50 -15.91
N SER A 211 24.71 12.95 -16.30
CA SER A 211 24.66 11.60 -16.88
C SER A 211 25.56 11.53 -18.12
N PHE A 212 26.11 10.36 -18.43
CA PHE A 212 26.98 10.17 -19.60
C PHE A 212 26.37 10.75 -20.88
N SER A 213 25.05 10.62 -21.08
CA SER A 213 24.31 11.21 -22.20
C SER A 213 24.33 12.74 -22.21
N ASN A 214 24.21 13.40 -21.04
CA ASN A 214 24.27 14.87 -20.93
C ASN A 214 25.71 15.39 -21.04
N LYS A 215 26.70 14.63 -20.57
CA LYS A 215 28.13 14.95 -20.77
C LYS A 215 28.50 14.86 -22.25
N ILE A 216 28.02 13.83 -22.95
CA ILE A 216 28.18 13.71 -24.40
C ILE A 216 27.44 14.82 -25.11
N ALA A 217 26.19 15.13 -24.77
CA ALA A 217 25.46 16.23 -25.40
C ALA A 217 26.19 17.58 -25.30
N ASN A 218 26.78 17.90 -24.14
CA ASN A 218 27.60 19.11 -23.99
C ASN A 218 28.92 19.04 -24.76
N VAL A 219 29.63 17.90 -24.73
CA VAL A 219 30.89 17.71 -25.48
C VAL A 219 30.66 17.72 -27.00
N VAL A 220 29.53 17.20 -27.47
CA VAL A 220 29.10 17.18 -28.88
C VAL A 220 28.68 18.58 -29.34
N ARG A 221 28.08 19.40 -28.46
CA ARG A 221 27.71 20.79 -28.76
C ARG A 221 28.91 21.75 -28.81
N ASP A 222 29.99 21.42 -28.10
CA ASP A 222 31.21 22.23 -28.03
C ASP A 222 32.27 21.83 -29.08
N LEU A 223 31.97 20.84 -29.93
CA LEU A 223 32.80 20.44 -31.06
C LEU A 223 32.49 21.32 -32.29
N PRO A 224 33.48 22.00 -32.90
CA PRO A 224 33.23 22.69 -34.16
C PRO A 224 32.84 21.64 -35.22
N VAL A 225 31.83 21.98 -36.05
CA VAL A 225 31.23 21.21 -37.18
C VAL A 225 29.90 20.49 -36.88
N LEU A 226 29.43 20.41 -35.63
CA LEU A 226 28.12 19.78 -35.29
C LEU A 226 26.91 20.72 -35.26
N ASP A 227 27.08 21.99 -35.65
CA ASP A 227 26.05 23.04 -35.74
C ASP A 227 25.00 22.79 -36.86
N PHE A 228 25.08 21.67 -37.59
CA PHE A 228 24.25 21.37 -38.76
C PHE A 228 23.35 20.13 -38.62
N ILE A 229 23.27 19.51 -37.44
CA ILE A 229 22.42 18.34 -37.21
C ILE A 229 21.47 18.64 -36.05
N ASP A 230 20.54 19.56 -36.30
CA ASP A 230 19.21 19.50 -35.71
C ASP A 230 18.21 20.14 -36.69
N PRO A 231 17.02 19.55 -36.82
CA PRO A 231 15.83 20.32 -36.50
C PRO A 231 15.13 19.84 -35.24
#